data_AF-A0A3B5QUU1-F1
#
_entry.id   AF-A0A3B5QUU1-F1
#
_cell.length_a   1.000
_cell.length_b   1.000
_cell.length_c   1.000
_cell.angle_alpha   90.00
_cell.angle_beta   90.00
_cell.angle_gamma   90.00
#
_symmetry.space_group_name_H-M   'P 1'
#
loop_
_entity.id
_entity.type
_entity.pdbx_description
1 polymer ?
#
loop_
_entity_poly.entity_id
_entity_poly.type
_entity_poly.pdbx_seq_one_letter_code
_entity_poly.pdbx_strand_id
1 'polypeptide(L)'
;MSAVCIYTIGDIEKVFRRSPFIDSDQNDEDRKKCVSDSTKINTEILRRVEKVSEMKEWVKPKLAPVLFNHHNYTRIFVDASPGNQHTVMFLSLSNGAIHKALQMESHSFIIAEYQPFNYSAHIFNLILNPSTKKLYVNSQTELVQIDVGNCGQYGNNCQECVLSRDPYCGWKKKQCTSETSGALHDVVHRNRSICLKDQASSLPRIAKGTVRDVDNSVKRITVPSDSSYFLRCPVSSHHAQYTWKTPEGSSSCNPQELKDDQCLLLIDSMTLNHQGEYKCESEEMGYQKVLAEYELRLSSAGRTFGPTVWIFVAVVFKSVWF
;
A
#
# COMPACT_ATOMS: atom_id res chain seq x y z
N MET A 1 -16.53 -0.18 8.57
CA MET A 1 -16.97 -0.80 7.30
C MET A 1 -17.37 0.30 6.36
N SER A 2 -16.82 0.29 5.15
CA SER A 2 -17.11 1.29 4.11
C SER A 2 -17.26 0.59 2.76
N ALA A 3 -18.07 1.18 1.88
CA ALA A 3 -18.34 0.67 0.55
C ALA A 3 -18.28 1.79 -0.49
N VAL A 4 -17.87 1.46 -1.72
CA VAL A 4 -17.89 2.38 -2.86
C VAL A 4 -18.89 1.86 -3.90
N CYS A 5 -19.90 2.67 -4.20
CA CYS A 5 -20.96 2.36 -5.16
C CYS A 5 -20.89 3.29 -6.37
N ILE A 6 -21.18 2.76 -7.56
CA ILE A 6 -21.16 3.52 -8.81
C ILE A 6 -22.59 3.68 -9.32
N TYR A 7 -22.96 4.92 -9.62
CA TYR A 7 -24.27 5.30 -10.17
C TYR A 7 -24.08 5.98 -11.52
N THR A 8 -25.09 5.90 -12.38
CA THR A 8 -25.13 6.68 -13.62
C THR A 8 -26.13 7.81 -13.49
N ILE A 9 -25.86 8.94 -14.14
CA ILE A 9 -26.84 10.05 -14.23
C ILE A 9 -28.14 9.56 -14.87
N GLY A 10 -28.05 8.66 -15.87
CA GLY A 10 -29.23 8.09 -16.51
C GLY A 10 -30.14 7.31 -15.55
N ASP A 11 -29.58 6.51 -14.64
CA ASP A 11 -30.36 5.77 -13.64
C ASP A 11 -31.01 6.72 -12.62
N ILE A 12 -30.29 7.76 -12.21
CA ILE A 12 -30.80 8.82 -11.32
C ILE A 12 -31.97 9.55 -11.99
N GLU A 13 -31.76 10.05 -13.21
CA GLU A 13 -32.79 10.75 -13.98
C GLU A 13 -34.02 9.87 -14.24
N LYS A 14 -33.81 8.58 -14.50
CA LYS A 14 -34.90 7.62 -14.68
C LYS A 14 -35.79 7.55 -13.45
N VAL A 15 -35.20 7.50 -12.24
CA VAL A 15 -35.96 7.51 -10.99
C VAL A 15 -36.70 8.83 -10.83
N PHE A 16 -36.01 9.98 -10.95
CA PHE A 16 -36.65 11.29 -10.77
C PHE A 16 -37.76 11.57 -11.78
N ARG A 17 -37.66 11.05 -13.02
CA ARG A 17 -38.70 11.22 -14.04
C ARG A 17 -39.83 10.22 -13.89
N ARG A 18 -39.55 8.93 -13.64
CA ARG A 18 -40.56 7.86 -13.76
C ARG A 18 -41.10 7.33 -12.43
N SER A 19 -40.35 7.44 -11.34
CA SER A 19 -40.77 6.91 -10.05
C SER A 19 -41.89 7.77 -9.44
N PRO A 20 -42.99 7.18 -8.95
CA PRO A 20 -43.99 7.95 -8.20
C PRO A 20 -43.39 8.47 -6.88
N PHE A 21 -44.02 9.49 -6.30
CA PHE A 21 -43.68 9.94 -4.94
C PHE A 21 -44.17 8.92 -3.90
N ILE A 22 -43.58 8.89 -2.72
CA ILE A 22 -43.92 7.88 -1.69
C ILE A 22 -45.40 7.94 -1.23
N ASP A 23 -46.06 9.08 -1.42
CA ASP A 23 -47.45 9.34 -1.03
C ASP A 23 -48.50 8.97 -2.10
N SER A 24 -48.06 8.46 -3.25
CA SER A 24 -48.94 8.13 -4.37
C SER A 24 -48.43 6.93 -5.16
N ASP A 25 -49.32 6.21 -5.82
CA ASP A 25 -48.96 5.19 -6.82
C ASP A 25 -49.00 5.73 -8.25
N GLN A 26 -49.48 6.96 -8.43
CA GLN A 26 -49.56 7.62 -9.72
C GLN A 26 -48.31 8.45 -10.01
N ASN A 27 -47.93 8.45 -11.28
CA ASN A 27 -46.85 9.27 -11.76
C ASN A 27 -47.33 10.73 -11.90
N ASP A 28 -46.85 11.61 -11.01
CA ASP A 28 -47.16 13.04 -11.02
C ASP A 28 -46.07 13.81 -11.80
N GLU A 29 -46.29 13.95 -13.11
CA GLU A 29 -45.37 14.62 -14.04
C GLU A 29 -45.25 16.13 -13.76
N ASP A 30 -46.31 16.77 -13.30
CA ASP A 30 -46.34 18.21 -13.06
C ASP A 30 -45.41 18.61 -11.92
N ARG A 31 -45.32 17.79 -10.87
CA ARG A 31 -44.36 17.99 -9.75
C ARG A 31 -42.90 17.80 -10.15
N LYS A 32 -42.61 17.18 -11.30
CA LYS A 32 -41.24 16.80 -11.72
C LYS A 32 -40.67 17.68 -12.84
N LYS A 33 -41.52 18.51 -13.45
CA LYS A 33 -41.18 19.22 -14.67
C LYS A 33 -40.28 20.42 -14.41
N CYS A 34 -39.12 20.46 -15.06
CA CYS A 34 -38.35 21.69 -15.16
C CYS A 34 -39.08 22.69 -16.06
N VAL A 35 -39.22 23.93 -15.60
CA VAL A 35 -39.83 25.04 -16.36
C VAL A 35 -38.81 26.16 -16.54
N SER A 36 -39.01 27.02 -17.55
CA SER A 36 -38.13 28.16 -17.83
C SER A 36 -38.23 29.28 -16.79
N ASP A 37 -39.38 29.40 -16.10
CA ASP A 37 -39.65 30.43 -15.10
C ASP A 37 -40.38 29.79 -13.90
N SER A 38 -39.64 29.54 -12.82
CA SER A 38 -40.18 28.86 -11.64
C SER A 38 -41.17 29.71 -10.83
N THR A 39 -41.22 31.03 -11.06
CA THR A 39 -42.17 31.93 -10.39
C THR A 39 -43.61 31.73 -10.83
N LYS A 40 -43.81 31.07 -11.98
CA LYS A 40 -45.12 30.79 -12.59
C LYS A 40 -45.66 29.40 -12.27
N ILE A 41 -44.96 28.60 -11.46
CA ILE A 41 -45.44 27.28 -11.05
C ILE A 41 -46.69 27.46 -10.19
N ASN A 42 -47.73 26.68 -10.45
CA ASN A 42 -48.96 26.72 -9.67
C ASN A 42 -48.66 26.43 -8.19
N THR A 43 -49.16 27.29 -7.29
CA THR A 43 -49.00 27.18 -5.84
C THR A 43 -49.43 25.82 -5.28
N GLU A 44 -50.43 25.16 -5.87
CA GLU A 44 -50.83 23.81 -5.48
C GLU A 44 -49.75 22.77 -5.77
N ILE A 45 -49.08 22.86 -6.92
CA ILE A 45 -47.93 22.01 -7.24
C ILE A 45 -46.80 22.25 -6.24
N LEU A 46 -46.49 23.51 -5.95
CA LEU A 46 -45.46 23.88 -4.96
C LEU A 46 -45.76 23.31 -3.57
N ARG A 47 -47.01 23.45 -3.10
CA ARG A 47 -47.45 22.86 -1.81
C ARG A 47 -47.32 21.33 -1.79
N ARG A 48 -47.59 20.65 -2.91
CA ARG A 48 -47.42 19.20 -3.01
C ARG A 48 -45.95 18.78 -2.97
N VAL A 49 -45.06 19.52 -3.65
CA VAL A 49 -43.60 19.27 -3.63
C VAL A 49 -43.02 19.55 -2.24
N GLU A 50 -43.45 20.62 -1.57
CA GLU A 50 -43.04 20.96 -0.21
C GLU A 50 -43.50 19.89 0.79
N LYS A 51 -44.73 19.39 0.63
CA LYS A 51 -45.28 18.35 1.50
C LYS A 51 -44.55 17.02 1.36
N VAL A 52 -44.26 16.59 0.13
CA VAL A 52 -43.56 15.33 -0.16
C VAL A 52 -42.63 15.52 -1.36
N SER A 53 -41.34 15.29 -1.16
CA SER A 53 -40.33 15.34 -2.22
C SER A 53 -39.62 14.01 -2.45
N GLU A 54 -39.89 13.00 -1.62
CA GLU A 54 -39.24 11.69 -1.69
C GLU A 54 -39.87 10.80 -2.75
N MET A 55 -39.01 10.20 -3.59
CA MET A 55 -39.38 9.23 -4.62
C MET A 55 -39.55 7.84 -4.00
N LYS A 56 -40.49 7.05 -4.52
CA LYS A 56 -40.80 5.71 -4.02
C LYS A 56 -39.76 4.66 -4.42
N GLU A 57 -39.17 4.80 -5.61
CA GLU A 57 -38.12 3.92 -6.09
C GLU A 57 -36.74 4.42 -5.69
N TRP A 58 -35.87 3.49 -5.31
CA TRP A 58 -34.49 3.77 -4.97
C TRP A 58 -33.62 3.89 -6.21
N VAL A 59 -32.69 4.84 -6.22
CA VAL A 59 -31.58 4.82 -7.17
C VAL A 59 -30.66 3.66 -6.79
N LYS A 60 -30.62 2.63 -7.63
CA LYS A 60 -29.74 1.47 -7.44
C LYS A 60 -28.38 1.72 -8.10
N PRO A 61 -27.28 1.23 -7.52
CA PRO A 61 -25.98 1.29 -8.17
C PRO A 61 -25.99 0.40 -9.42
N LYS A 62 -25.14 0.75 -10.41
CA LYS A 62 -25.02 0.01 -11.67
C LYS A 62 -24.58 -1.45 -11.44
N LEU A 63 -23.74 -1.66 -10.43
CA LEU A 63 -23.18 -2.96 -10.02
C LEU A 63 -23.17 -3.06 -8.48
N ALA A 64 -22.83 -4.24 -7.97
CA ALA A 64 -22.47 -4.41 -6.57
C ALA A 64 -21.32 -3.44 -6.18
N PRO A 65 -21.13 -3.11 -4.89
CA PRO A 65 -20.08 -2.19 -4.47
C PRO A 65 -18.72 -2.64 -5.00
N VAL A 66 -18.04 -1.74 -5.75
CA VAL A 66 -16.72 -2.04 -6.35
C VAL A 66 -15.63 -2.18 -5.31
N LEU A 67 -15.86 -1.65 -4.11
CA LEU A 67 -15.02 -1.84 -2.96
C LEU A 67 -15.92 -2.04 -1.74
N PHE A 68 -15.65 -3.09 -0.97
CA PHE A 68 -16.26 -3.34 0.33
C PHE A 68 -15.15 -3.79 1.28
N ASN A 69 -14.88 -3.01 2.32
CA ASN A 69 -13.78 -3.31 3.24
C ASN A 69 -14.10 -2.84 4.68
N HIS A 70 -13.39 -3.38 5.66
CA HIS A 70 -13.52 -3.04 7.07
C HIS A 70 -12.88 -1.69 7.44
N HIS A 71 -12.07 -1.10 6.55
CA HIS A 71 -11.58 0.27 6.72
C HIS A 71 -12.72 1.30 6.81
N ASN A 72 -12.39 2.47 7.36
CA ASN A 72 -13.30 3.61 7.48
C ASN A 72 -12.84 4.72 6.53
N TYR A 73 -13.44 4.78 5.34
CA TYR A 73 -13.12 5.80 4.34
C TYR A 73 -13.92 7.08 4.55
N THR A 74 -13.30 8.24 4.32
CA THR A 74 -13.87 9.56 4.62
C THR A 74 -14.05 10.46 3.40
N ARG A 75 -13.20 10.33 2.37
CA ARG A 75 -13.28 11.05 1.09
C ARG A 75 -12.86 10.13 -0.05
N ILE A 76 -13.34 10.45 -1.25
CA ILE A 76 -12.95 9.78 -2.49
C ILE A 76 -12.66 10.83 -3.57
N PHE A 77 -11.60 10.63 -4.33
CA PHE A 77 -11.37 11.28 -5.61
C PHE A 77 -11.15 10.19 -6.68
N VAL A 78 -11.66 10.39 -7.89
CA VAL A 78 -11.58 9.40 -8.97
C VAL A 78 -10.92 10.01 -10.21
N ASP A 79 -9.82 9.40 -10.66
CA ASP A 79 -9.24 9.68 -11.97
C ASP A 79 -9.86 8.74 -13.02
N ALA A 80 -10.80 9.30 -13.77
CA ALA A 80 -11.40 8.68 -14.95
C ALA A 80 -11.14 9.53 -16.21
N SER A 81 -9.98 10.20 -16.28
CA SER A 81 -9.66 11.14 -17.36
C SER A 81 -9.68 10.49 -18.74
N PRO A 82 -10.16 11.17 -19.80
CA PRO A 82 -10.15 10.65 -21.17
C PRO A 82 -8.74 10.24 -21.60
N GLY A 83 -8.57 8.98 -22.00
CA GLY A 83 -7.27 8.40 -22.38
C GLY A 83 -6.65 7.46 -21.33
N ASN A 84 -7.10 7.52 -20.07
CA ASN A 84 -6.83 6.44 -19.13
C ASN A 84 -7.78 5.27 -19.41
N GLN A 85 -7.23 4.09 -19.71
CA GLN A 85 -8.02 2.87 -19.90
C GLN A 85 -8.60 2.32 -18.59
N HIS A 86 -8.09 2.80 -17.45
CA HIS A 86 -8.45 2.30 -16.13
C HIS A 86 -8.82 3.46 -15.19
N THR A 87 -9.86 3.24 -14.39
CA THR A 87 -10.28 4.19 -13.35
C THR A 87 -9.46 3.95 -12.08
N VAL A 88 -8.84 5.01 -11.57
CA VAL A 88 -8.08 4.99 -10.31
C VAL A 88 -8.83 5.80 -9.27
N MET A 89 -9.00 5.24 -8.07
CA MET A 89 -9.65 5.88 -6.93
C MET A 89 -8.61 6.19 -5.85
N PHE A 90 -8.72 7.38 -5.25
CA PHE A 90 -7.98 7.79 -4.06
C PHE A 90 -8.96 7.93 -2.91
N LEU A 91 -8.79 7.10 -1.88
CA LEU A 91 -9.72 6.97 -0.76
C LEU A 91 -8.99 7.35 0.53
N SER A 92 -9.39 8.43 1.20
CA SER A 92 -8.82 8.77 2.51
C SER A 92 -9.43 7.92 3.61
N LEU A 93 -8.62 7.55 4.59
CA LEU A 93 -9.01 6.81 5.77
C LEU A 93 -9.21 7.76 6.96
N SER A 94 -9.93 7.30 7.99
CA SER A 94 -10.15 8.08 9.21
C SER A 94 -8.88 8.39 9.99
N ASN A 95 -7.80 7.62 9.78
CA ASN A 95 -6.50 7.85 10.41
C ASN A 95 -5.61 8.83 9.63
N GLY A 96 -6.01 9.30 8.46
CA GLY A 96 -5.22 10.21 7.61
C GLY A 96 -4.39 9.53 6.52
N ALA A 97 -4.43 8.20 6.42
CA ALA A 97 -3.85 7.48 5.29
C ALA A 97 -4.72 7.63 4.03
N ILE A 98 -4.17 7.29 2.87
CA ILE A 98 -4.86 7.30 1.59
C ILE A 98 -4.59 6.01 0.85
N HIS A 99 -5.63 5.27 0.50
CA HIS A 99 -5.54 4.16 -0.43
C HIS A 99 -5.63 4.65 -1.87
N LYS A 100 -4.66 4.23 -2.69
CA LYS A 100 -4.76 4.25 -4.15
C LYS A 100 -5.30 2.90 -4.61
N ALA A 101 -6.44 2.91 -5.27
CA ALA A 101 -7.14 1.71 -5.69
C ALA A 101 -7.41 1.73 -7.20
N LEU A 102 -7.17 0.61 -7.85
CA LEU A 102 -7.61 0.35 -9.20
C LEU A 102 -9.05 -0.17 -9.17
N GLN A 103 -9.95 0.44 -9.94
CA GLN A 103 -11.25 -0.14 -10.21
C GLN A 103 -11.12 -1.26 -11.25
N MET A 104 -11.63 -2.45 -10.92
CA MET A 104 -11.82 -3.56 -11.85
C MET A 104 -13.33 -3.81 -12.03
N GLU A 105 -13.71 -4.77 -12.89
CA GLU A 105 -15.12 -4.96 -13.26
C GLU A 105 -16.04 -5.26 -12.07
N SER A 106 -15.61 -6.12 -11.15
CA SER A 106 -16.43 -6.60 -10.02
C SER A 106 -15.82 -6.33 -8.63
N HIS A 107 -14.61 -5.79 -8.57
CA HIS A 107 -13.90 -5.49 -7.33
C HIS A 107 -12.88 -4.36 -7.53
N SER A 108 -12.14 -4.03 -6.49
CA SER A 108 -11.03 -3.07 -6.55
C SER A 108 -9.76 -3.70 -6.02
N PHE A 109 -8.62 -3.28 -6.57
CA PHE A 109 -7.29 -3.69 -6.11
C PHE A 109 -6.60 -2.51 -5.44
N ILE A 110 -6.18 -2.64 -4.18
CA ILE A 110 -5.40 -1.61 -3.48
C ILE A 110 -3.96 -1.68 -3.97
N ILE A 111 -3.53 -0.66 -4.71
CA ILE A 111 -2.19 -0.55 -5.28
C ILE A 111 -1.19 -0.13 -4.21
N ALA A 112 -1.55 0.89 -3.41
CA ALA A 112 -0.67 1.49 -2.43
C ALA A 112 -1.45 2.20 -1.32
N GLU A 113 -0.83 2.32 -0.15
CA GLU A 113 -1.23 3.24 0.90
C GLU A 113 -0.22 4.39 0.99
N TYR A 114 -0.70 5.62 1.08
CA TYR A 114 0.10 6.80 1.37
C TYR A 114 -0.19 7.30 2.78
N GLN A 115 0.87 7.67 3.50
CA GLN A 115 0.79 8.35 4.80
C GLN A 115 1.32 9.78 4.63
N PRO A 116 0.46 10.73 4.18
CA PRO A 116 0.90 12.10 3.90
C PRO A 116 1.38 12.87 5.12
N PHE A 117 0.92 12.49 6.32
CA PHE A 117 1.24 13.14 7.58
C PHE A 117 1.91 12.14 8.51
N ASN A 118 2.83 12.61 9.35
CA ASN A 118 3.49 11.80 10.39
C ASN A 118 2.66 11.67 11.68
N TYR A 119 1.42 12.15 11.66
CA TYR A 119 0.43 12.04 12.73
C TYR A 119 -0.94 11.68 12.14
N SER A 120 -1.85 11.20 12.98
CA SER A 120 -3.21 10.93 12.53
C SER A 120 -3.97 12.23 12.26
N ALA A 121 -4.46 12.41 11.04
CA ALA A 121 -5.10 13.63 10.59
C ALA A 121 -6.40 13.36 9.85
N HIS A 122 -7.41 14.21 10.05
CA HIS A 122 -8.61 14.16 9.20
C HIS A 122 -8.32 14.85 7.86
N ILE A 123 -8.48 14.12 6.77
CA ILE A 123 -8.34 14.67 5.41
C ILE A 123 -9.65 15.36 5.01
N PHE A 124 -9.57 16.66 4.69
CA PHE A 124 -10.73 17.46 4.31
C PHE A 124 -11.06 17.35 2.82
N ASN A 125 -10.07 17.44 1.95
CA ASN A 125 -10.16 17.28 0.50
C ASN A 125 -9.01 16.41 -0.07
N LEU A 126 -9.33 15.79 -1.20
CA LEU A 126 -8.42 15.09 -2.08
C LEU A 126 -8.64 15.65 -3.49
N ILE A 127 -7.61 16.24 -4.10
CA ILE A 127 -7.71 16.79 -5.46
C ILE A 127 -6.53 16.30 -6.27
N LEU A 128 -6.78 15.62 -7.38
CA LEU A 128 -5.74 15.22 -8.31
C LEU A 128 -5.62 16.23 -9.46
N ASN A 129 -4.40 16.59 -9.83
CA ASN A 129 -4.12 17.09 -11.18
C ASN A 129 -3.85 15.88 -12.10
N PRO A 130 -4.77 15.51 -13.01
CA PRO A 130 -4.62 14.29 -13.79
C PRO A 130 -3.48 14.35 -14.82
N SER A 131 -3.08 15.54 -15.26
CA SER A 131 -1.99 15.71 -16.23
C SER A 131 -0.62 15.52 -15.58
N THR A 132 -0.42 16.04 -14.38
CA THR A 132 0.86 15.95 -13.67
C THR A 132 0.93 14.79 -12.68
N LYS A 133 -0.18 14.06 -12.49
CA LYS A 133 -0.32 12.98 -11.49
C LYS A 133 0.12 13.40 -10.09
N LYS A 134 -0.22 14.63 -9.70
CA LYS A 134 0.02 15.16 -8.35
C LYS A 134 -1.30 15.22 -7.59
N LEU A 135 -1.35 14.53 -6.45
CA LEU A 135 -2.48 14.53 -5.54
C LEU A 135 -2.22 15.54 -4.43
N TYR A 136 -3.15 16.48 -4.26
CA TYR A 136 -3.13 17.49 -3.21
C TYR A 136 -4.07 17.06 -2.10
N VAL A 137 -3.54 17.03 -0.87
CA VAL A 137 -4.21 16.52 0.33
C VAL A 137 -4.11 17.58 1.41
N ASN A 138 -5.25 18.01 1.94
CA ASN A 138 -5.27 18.99 3.03
C ASN A 138 -5.81 18.39 4.33
N SER A 139 -5.10 18.69 5.42
CA SER A 139 -5.60 18.57 6.79
C SER A 139 -6.09 19.95 7.26
N GLN A 140 -6.37 20.08 8.56
CA GLN A 140 -6.71 21.37 9.16
C GLN A 140 -5.53 22.35 9.15
N THR A 141 -4.31 21.85 9.19
CA THR A 141 -3.08 22.62 9.44
C THR A 141 -2.11 22.61 8.27
N GLU A 142 -2.20 21.62 7.37
CA GLU A 142 -1.19 21.36 6.36
C GLU A 142 -1.79 21.00 5.00
N LEU A 143 -1.02 21.30 3.94
CA LEU A 143 -1.28 20.86 2.57
C LEU A 143 -0.07 20.07 2.08
N VAL A 144 -0.31 18.82 1.67
CA VAL A 144 0.72 17.91 1.16
C VAL A 144 0.45 17.61 -0.31
N GLN A 145 1.51 17.64 -1.11
CA GLN A 145 1.49 17.20 -2.51
C GLN A 145 2.17 15.83 -2.63
N ILE A 146 1.45 14.84 -3.12
CA ILE A 146 1.94 13.48 -3.34
C ILE A 146 2.13 13.26 -4.84
N ASP A 147 3.29 12.74 -5.24
CA ASP A 147 3.47 12.20 -6.58
C ASP A 147 2.88 10.78 -6.65
N VAL A 148 1.67 10.67 -7.19
CA VAL A 148 0.99 9.38 -7.30
C VAL A 148 1.45 8.59 -8.52
N GLY A 149 2.34 9.15 -9.36
CA GLY A 149 3.01 8.48 -10.47
C GLY A 149 4.48 8.16 -10.20
N ASN A 150 4.90 8.08 -8.93
CA ASN A 150 6.29 7.79 -8.56
C ASN A 150 6.65 6.30 -8.77
N CYS A 151 6.76 5.86 -10.02
CA CYS A 151 6.91 4.46 -10.40
C CYS A 151 8.25 3.82 -9.98
N GLY A 152 9.28 4.62 -9.73
CA GLY A 152 10.60 4.12 -9.32
C GLY A 152 10.58 3.37 -7.98
N GLN A 153 9.55 3.59 -7.16
CA GLN A 153 9.37 2.87 -5.89
C GLN A 153 9.02 1.39 -6.07
N TYR A 154 8.50 0.99 -7.24
CA TYR A 154 8.12 -0.39 -7.53
C TYR A 154 9.29 -1.28 -7.89
N GLY A 155 10.53 -0.79 -7.77
CA GLY A 155 11.73 -1.59 -7.97
C GLY A 155 12.35 -1.47 -9.35
N ASN A 156 13.42 -2.24 -9.54
CA ASN A 156 14.37 -2.07 -10.64
C ASN A 156 14.31 -3.23 -11.65
N ASN A 157 13.23 -4.02 -11.64
CA ASN A 157 13.02 -5.05 -12.64
C ASN A 157 11.58 -5.07 -13.17
N CYS A 158 11.42 -5.70 -14.34
CA CYS A 158 10.14 -5.75 -15.04
C CYS A 158 9.05 -6.41 -14.21
N GLN A 159 9.38 -7.51 -13.51
CA GLN A 159 8.41 -8.28 -12.75
C GLN A 159 7.84 -7.46 -11.61
N GLU A 160 8.68 -6.75 -10.84
CA GLU A 160 8.22 -5.89 -9.74
C GLU A 160 7.36 -4.73 -10.26
N CYS A 161 7.78 -4.08 -11.35
CA CYS A 161 7.03 -2.99 -11.97
C CYS A 161 5.64 -3.45 -12.44
N VAL A 162 5.54 -4.62 -13.09
CA VAL A 162 4.27 -5.17 -13.58
C VAL A 162 3.39 -5.66 -12.42
N LEU A 163 3.98 -6.20 -11.34
CA LEU A 163 3.26 -6.65 -10.16
C LEU A 163 2.59 -5.50 -9.38
N SER A 164 3.08 -4.26 -9.51
CA SER A 164 2.43 -3.07 -8.92
C SER A 164 1.00 -2.87 -9.39
N ARG A 165 0.67 -3.30 -10.63
CA ARG A 165 -0.62 -3.08 -11.31
C ARG A 165 -1.05 -1.61 -11.33
N ASP A 166 -0.11 -0.68 -11.21
CA ASP A 166 -0.40 0.74 -11.17
C ASP A 166 -0.60 1.28 -12.60
N PRO A 167 -1.80 1.73 -13.01
CA PRO A 167 -2.06 2.24 -14.35
C PRO A 167 -1.20 3.44 -14.75
N TYR A 168 -0.57 4.11 -13.78
CA TYR A 168 0.31 5.22 -14.04
C TYR A 168 1.74 4.77 -14.36
N CYS A 169 2.04 3.48 -14.26
CA CYS A 169 3.40 2.95 -14.34
C CYS A 169 3.54 1.86 -15.39
N GLY A 170 4.69 1.85 -16.06
CA GLY A 170 5.04 0.79 -17.01
C GLY A 170 6.55 0.56 -17.05
N TRP A 171 6.94 -0.64 -17.50
CA TRP A 171 8.34 -0.98 -17.66
C TRP A 171 8.84 -0.54 -19.03
N LYS A 172 9.84 0.36 -19.05
CA LYS A 172 10.43 0.90 -20.28
C LYS A 172 11.90 1.24 -20.04
N LYS A 173 12.76 0.95 -21.03
CA LYS A 173 14.21 1.26 -20.96
C LYS A 173 14.89 0.75 -19.66
N LYS A 174 14.50 -0.44 -19.21
CA LYS A 174 15.01 -1.06 -17.96
C LYS A 174 14.70 -0.30 -16.67
N GLN A 175 13.63 0.49 -16.67
CA GLN A 175 13.16 1.21 -15.48
C GLN A 175 11.64 1.15 -15.40
N CYS A 176 11.11 1.17 -14.18
CA CYS A 176 9.70 1.40 -13.95
C CYS A 176 9.44 2.90 -14.01
N THR A 177 8.64 3.35 -14.96
CA THR A 177 8.46 4.77 -15.30
C THR A 177 6.99 5.15 -15.43
N SER A 178 6.70 6.43 -15.24
CA SER A 178 5.39 7.02 -15.48
C SER A 178 5.10 7.27 -16.97
N GLU A 179 6.10 7.10 -17.85
CA GLU A 179 5.95 7.21 -19.29
C GLU A 179 5.37 5.91 -19.88
N THR A 180 4.05 5.74 -19.76
CA THR A 180 3.35 4.50 -20.15
C THR A 180 3.26 4.28 -21.67
N SER A 181 3.47 5.32 -22.48
CA SER A 181 3.44 5.20 -23.94
C SER A 181 4.54 4.26 -24.45
N GLY A 182 4.15 3.13 -25.02
CA GLY A 182 5.05 2.08 -25.49
C GLY A 182 5.80 1.33 -24.37
N ALA A 183 5.35 1.46 -23.12
CA ALA A 183 5.86 0.69 -21.99
C ALA A 183 5.18 -0.69 -21.91
N LEU A 184 5.88 -1.67 -21.35
CA LEU A 184 5.29 -2.96 -21.01
C LEU A 184 4.47 -2.80 -19.74
N HIS A 185 3.18 -3.13 -19.84
CA HIS A 185 2.24 -2.95 -18.76
C HIS A 185 1.06 -3.90 -18.96
N ASP A 186 0.63 -4.57 -17.88
CA ASP A 186 -0.59 -5.36 -17.86
C ASP A 186 -1.27 -5.26 -16.50
N VAL A 187 -2.14 -4.26 -16.38
CA VAL A 187 -2.91 -3.96 -15.16
C VAL A 187 -3.87 -5.09 -14.81
N VAL A 188 -4.50 -5.69 -15.83
CA VAL A 188 -5.72 -6.48 -15.67
C VAL A 188 -5.43 -7.97 -15.63
N HIS A 189 -4.63 -8.49 -16.56
CA HIS A 189 -4.45 -9.94 -16.72
C HIS A 189 -3.29 -10.50 -15.92
N ARG A 190 -2.51 -9.65 -15.24
CA ARG A 190 -1.38 -10.05 -14.37
C ARG A 190 -0.34 -10.89 -15.12
N ASN A 191 -0.22 -10.67 -16.43
CA ASN A 191 0.57 -11.51 -17.30
C ASN A 191 2.05 -11.16 -17.23
N ARG A 192 2.76 -11.81 -16.31
CA ARG A 192 4.21 -11.68 -16.14
C ARG A 192 5.02 -12.12 -17.36
N SER A 193 4.44 -12.90 -18.29
CA SER A 193 5.17 -13.38 -19.48
C SER A 193 5.58 -12.23 -20.42
N ILE A 194 4.98 -11.03 -20.28
CA ILE A 194 5.41 -9.85 -21.02
C ILE A 194 6.87 -9.46 -20.72
N CYS A 195 7.37 -9.79 -19.52
CA CYS A 195 8.76 -9.55 -19.13
C CYS A 195 9.76 -10.51 -19.80
N LEU A 196 9.31 -11.65 -20.35
CA LEU A 196 10.19 -12.58 -21.05
C LEU A 196 10.70 -12.02 -22.38
N LYS A 197 9.94 -11.11 -23.01
CA LYS A 197 10.32 -10.46 -24.27
C LYS A 197 11.50 -9.50 -24.11
N ASP A 198 11.65 -8.90 -22.93
CA ASP A 198 12.79 -8.02 -22.59
C ASP A 198 14.09 -8.85 -22.47
N GLN A 199 13.99 -10.09 -21.96
CA GLN A 199 15.12 -11.04 -21.86
C GLN A 199 15.54 -11.65 -23.20
N ALA A 200 14.64 -11.76 -24.18
CA ALA A 200 14.97 -12.30 -25.51
C ALA A 200 15.76 -11.31 -26.40
N SER A 201 15.78 -10.01 -26.05
CA SER A 201 16.64 -9.02 -26.71
C SER A 201 18.11 -9.09 -26.28
N SER A 202 18.39 -9.84 -25.21
CA SER A 202 19.75 -10.17 -24.78
C SER A 202 20.17 -11.53 -25.31
N LEU A 203 20.93 -11.54 -26.41
CA LEU A 203 21.87 -12.63 -26.70
C LEU A 203 22.76 -12.85 -25.45
N PRO A 204 23.04 -14.10 -25.05
CA PRO A 204 23.84 -14.37 -23.86
C PRO A 204 25.30 -14.03 -24.16
N ARG A 205 25.73 -12.80 -23.83
CA ARG A 205 27.14 -12.60 -23.54
C ARG A 205 27.41 -13.34 -22.23
N ILE A 206 28.20 -14.41 -22.33
CA ILE A 206 28.87 -15.05 -21.21
C ILE A 206 29.66 -13.95 -20.49
N ALA A 207 29.02 -13.31 -19.53
CA ALA A 207 29.61 -12.38 -18.61
C ALA A 207 29.22 -12.90 -17.22
N LYS A 208 30.18 -13.59 -16.59
CA LYS A 208 30.24 -13.68 -15.13
C LYS A 208 30.25 -12.24 -14.62
N GLY A 209 29.08 -11.71 -14.33
CA GLY A 209 28.87 -10.34 -13.93
C GLY A 209 27.66 -10.33 -13.03
N THR A 210 27.94 -10.39 -11.74
CA THR A 210 27.00 -10.18 -10.65
C THR A 210 26.14 -8.95 -10.93
N VAL A 211 24.85 -9.15 -11.18
CA VAL A 211 23.86 -8.07 -11.21
C VAL A 211 23.78 -7.52 -9.79
N ARG A 212 24.38 -6.34 -9.58
CA ARG A 212 24.22 -5.58 -8.34
C ARG A 212 22.91 -4.80 -8.46
N ASP A 213 21.88 -5.20 -7.72
CA ASP A 213 20.82 -4.27 -7.33
C ASP A 213 20.08 -4.77 -6.08
N VAL A 214 19.91 -3.87 -5.11
CA VAL A 214 19.79 -4.10 -3.64
C VAL A 214 21.10 -4.55 -3.01
N ASP A 215 21.45 -3.93 -1.88
CA ASP A 215 22.54 -4.33 -0.98
C ASP A 215 22.23 -5.71 -0.38
N ASN A 216 22.24 -6.76 -1.20
CA ASN A 216 22.33 -8.16 -0.79
C ASN A 216 23.76 -8.45 -0.32
N SER A 217 24.41 -7.50 0.36
CA SER A 217 25.56 -7.84 1.17
C SER A 217 25.02 -8.66 2.34
N VAL A 218 25.49 -9.89 2.44
CA VAL A 218 25.19 -10.76 3.57
C VAL A 218 25.57 -10.00 4.85
N LYS A 219 24.58 -9.62 5.65
CA LYS A 219 24.81 -8.87 6.88
C LYS A 219 25.29 -9.82 7.96
N ARG A 220 26.57 -9.75 8.30
CA ARG A 220 27.17 -10.55 9.37
C ARG A 220 26.84 -9.94 10.72
N ILE A 221 26.14 -10.68 11.56
CA ILE A 221 25.69 -10.23 12.89
C ILE A 221 26.27 -11.16 13.94
N THR A 222 26.89 -10.59 14.97
CA THR A 222 27.39 -11.35 16.11
C THR A 222 26.49 -11.11 17.30
N VAL A 223 25.91 -12.18 17.85
CA VAL A 223 24.91 -12.14 18.94
C VAL A 223 25.48 -12.86 20.16
N PRO A 224 25.49 -12.24 21.35
CA PRO A 224 25.93 -12.90 22.59
C PRO A 224 25.12 -14.16 22.92
N SER A 225 25.79 -15.15 23.52
CA SER A 225 25.10 -16.34 24.07
C SER A 225 23.98 -15.94 25.02
N ASP A 226 22.86 -16.67 24.95
CA ASP A 226 21.69 -16.53 25.83
C ASP A 226 21.01 -15.16 25.78
N SER A 227 21.33 -14.35 24.77
CA SER A 227 20.66 -13.07 24.52
C SER A 227 19.58 -13.21 23.45
N SER A 228 18.53 -12.41 23.58
CA SER A 228 17.48 -12.30 22.58
C SER A 228 17.89 -11.36 21.44
N TYR A 229 17.55 -11.70 20.21
CA TYR A 229 17.79 -10.85 19.04
C TYR A 229 16.65 -10.97 18.03
N PHE A 230 16.54 -10.04 17.08
CA PHE A 230 15.56 -10.15 16.00
C PHE A 230 16.15 -9.75 14.65
N LEU A 231 15.67 -10.40 13.60
CA LEU A 231 16.01 -10.06 12.22
C LEU A 231 14.83 -9.38 11.55
N ARG A 232 15.13 -8.37 10.73
CA ARG A 232 14.12 -7.60 10.01
C ARG A 232 14.06 -8.03 8.55
N CYS A 233 12.86 -8.24 8.03
CA CYS A 233 12.63 -8.39 6.62
C CYS A 233 11.87 -7.17 6.07
N PRO A 234 12.42 -6.45 5.08
CA PRO A 234 11.72 -5.36 4.42
C PRO A 234 10.44 -5.84 3.74
N VAL A 235 9.30 -5.21 4.03
CA VAL A 235 8.02 -5.52 3.38
C VAL A 235 7.84 -4.58 2.19
N SER A 236 7.94 -5.11 0.98
CA SER A 236 7.75 -4.37 -0.28
C SER A 236 6.33 -4.48 -0.84
N SER A 237 5.56 -5.52 -0.50
CA SER A 237 4.20 -5.74 -0.99
C SER A 237 3.34 -6.41 0.06
N HIS A 238 2.19 -5.82 0.38
CA HIS A 238 1.21 -6.41 1.31
C HIS A 238 0.38 -7.51 0.63
N HIS A 239 0.57 -7.76 -0.67
CA HIS A 239 -0.06 -8.87 -1.39
C HIS A 239 0.83 -10.12 -1.46
N ALA A 240 2.09 -10.01 -0.99
CA ALA A 240 3.06 -11.09 -1.00
C ALA A 240 3.02 -11.92 0.30
N GLN A 241 3.39 -13.19 0.18
CA GLN A 241 3.65 -14.06 1.32
C GLN A 241 5.14 -14.02 1.66
N TYR A 242 5.48 -13.92 2.95
CA TYR A 242 6.86 -13.83 3.41
C TYR A 242 7.27 -15.10 4.14
N THR A 243 8.48 -15.58 3.86
CA THR A 243 9.05 -16.78 4.47
C THR A 243 10.47 -16.50 4.93
N TRP A 244 10.77 -16.90 6.16
CA TRP A 244 12.13 -16.98 6.67
C TRP A 244 12.68 -18.37 6.44
N LYS A 245 13.83 -18.45 5.77
CA LYS A 245 14.68 -19.64 5.74
C LYS A 245 15.74 -19.49 6.81
N THR A 246 15.78 -20.47 7.69
CA THR A 246 16.66 -20.54 8.87
C THR A 246 17.45 -21.87 8.82
N PRO A 247 18.52 -22.02 9.62
CA PRO A 247 19.23 -23.29 9.74
C PRO A 247 18.34 -24.46 10.19
N GLU A 248 17.30 -24.19 10.98
CA GLU A 248 16.40 -25.20 11.55
C GLU A 248 15.21 -25.56 10.63
N GLY A 249 15.00 -24.78 9.57
CA GLY A 249 13.87 -24.97 8.66
C GLY A 249 13.32 -23.65 8.10
N SER A 250 12.04 -23.64 7.76
CA SER A 250 11.36 -22.46 7.23
C SER A 250 10.16 -22.07 8.10
N SER A 251 9.96 -20.77 8.31
CA SER A 251 8.81 -20.23 9.02
C SER A 251 8.09 -19.17 8.18
N SER A 252 6.77 -19.22 8.16
CA SER A 252 5.95 -18.20 7.50
C SER A 252 5.90 -16.95 8.36
N CYS A 253 5.83 -15.80 7.69
CA CYS A 253 5.75 -14.51 8.30
C CYS A 253 4.60 -13.74 7.64
N ASN A 254 3.62 -13.31 8.44
CA ASN A 254 2.51 -12.50 7.94
C ASN A 254 2.65 -11.05 8.45
N PRO A 255 3.08 -10.09 7.61
CA PRO A 255 3.20 -8.70 8.01
C PRO A 255 1.90 -8.11 8.56
N GLN A 256 0.74 -8.56 8.08
CA GLN A 256 -0.58 -8.01 8.44
C GLN A 256 -1.06 -8.41 9.84
N GLU A 257 -0.45 -9.43 10.45
CA GLU A 257 -0.74 -9.85 11.83
C GLU A 257 0.11 -9.08 12.85
N LEU A 258 1.17 -8.40 12.40
CA LEU A 258 2.11 -7.67 13.25
C LEU A 258 1.71 -6.19 13.27
N LYS A 259 1.55 -5.63 14.49
CA LYS A 259 1.04 -4.26 14.71
C LYS A 259 1.84 -3.13 14.03
N ASP A 260 3.06 -3.41 13.58
CA ASP A 260 3.97 -2.45 12.96
C ASP A 260 4.21 -2.71 11.46
N ASP A 261 3.41 -3.57 10.81
CA ASP A 261 3.57 -3.98 9.39
C ASP A 261 4.98 -4.51 9.05
N GLN A 262 5.67 -5.07 10.04
CA GLN A 262 7.03 -5.57 9.91
C GLN A 262 7.05 -7.09 9.93
N CYS A 263 7.79 -7.69 9.01
CA CYS A 263 8.12 -9.10 9.08
C CYS A 263 9.39 -9.31 9.91
N LEU A 264 9.23 -9.80 11.15
CA LEU A 264 10.31 -10.00 12.11
C LEU A 264 10.50 -11.48 12.43
N LEU A 265 11.77 -11.92 12.52
CA LEU A 265 12.12 -13.21 13.10
C LEU A 265 12.75 -12.98 14.46
N LEU A 266 12.07 -13.41 15.52
CA LEU A 266 12.58 -13.35 16.89
C LEU A 266 13.42 -14.59 17.20
N ILE A 267 14.58 -14.36 17.81
CA ILE A 267 15.45 -15.38 18.38
C ILE A 267 15.43 -15.13 19.88
N ASP A 268 14.66 -15.92 20.62
CA ASP A 268 14.42 -15.70 22.06
C ASP A 268 15.71 -15.86 22.88
N SER A 269 16.53 -16.84 22.53
CA SER A 269 17.81 -17.12 23.18
C SER A 269 18.81 -17.66 22.17
N MET A 270 19.88 -16.89 21.93
CA MET A 270 20.92 -17.26 20.98
C MET A 270 21.74 -18.47 21.49
N THR A 271 21.77 -19.53 20.68
CA THR A 271 22.53 -20.77 20.95
C THR A 271 23.32 -21.20 19.70
N LEU A 272 24.12 -22.26 19.80
CA LEU A 272 24.88 -22.81 18.67
C LEU A 272 23.99 -23.28 17.50
N ASN A 273 22.75 -23.72 17.76
CA ASN A 273 21.82 -24.17 16.72
C ASN A 273 21.30 -23.01 15.86
N HIS A 274 21.27 -21.80 16.43
CA HIS A 274 20.84 -20.57 15.74
C HIS A 274 21.97 -19.92 14.93
N GLN A 275 23.13 -20.57 14.82
CA GLN A 275 24.24 -20.05 14.01
C GLN A 275 24.05 -20.43 12.54
N GLY A 276 24.32 -19.50 11.64
CA GLY A 276 24.34 -19.76 10.19
C GLY A 276 23.62 -18.70 9.37
N GLU A 277 23.22 -19.12 8.18
CA GLU A 277 22.62 -18.26 7.17
C GLU A 277 21.11 -18.16 7.34
N TYR A 278 20.60 -16.94 7.26
CA TYR A 278 19.18 -16.62 7.34
C TYR A 278 18.78 -15.81 6.11
N LYS A 279 17.70 -16.21 5.44
CA LYS A 279 17.16 -15.49 4.27
C LYS A 279 15.69 -15.17 4.49
N CYS A 280 15.32 -13.93 4.19
CA CYS A 280 13.92 -13.59 4.02
C CYS A 280 13.56 -13.55 2.54
N GLU A 281 12.52 -14.28 2.17
CA GLU A 281 12.00 -14.37 0.81
C GLU A 281 10.54 -13.92 0.78
N SER A 282 10.17 -13.19 -0.27
CA SER A 282 8.78 -12.91 -0.61
C SER A 282 8.35 -13.70 -1.83
N GLU A 283 7.12 -14.22 -1.81
CA GLU A 283 6.46 -14.78 -2.98
C GLU A 283 5.15 -14.04 -3.28
N GLU A 284 5.02 -13.53 -4.50
CA GLU A 284 3.77 -12.96 -5.00
C GLU A 284 3.48 -13.49 -6.39
N MET A 285 2.34 -14.17 -6.57
CA MET A 285 1.91 -14.70 -7.87
C MET A 285 3.00 -15.56 -8.54
N GLY A 286 3.74 -16.36 -7.76
CA GLY A 286 4.86 -17.20 -8.21
C GLY A 286 6.13 -16.43 -8.61
N TYR A 287 6.26 -15.15 -8.25
CA TYR A 287 7.52 -14.41 -8.31
C TYR A 287 8.16 -14.46 -6.93
N GLN A 288 9.35 -15.06 -6.85
CA GLN A 288 10.11 -15.14 -5.61
C GLN A 288 11.28 -14.16 -5.64
N LYS A 289 11.49 -13.48 -4.52
CA LYS A 289 12.58 -12.52 -4.33
C LYS A 289 13.18 -12.65 -2.94
N VAL A 290 14.51 -12.70 -2.86
CA VAL A 290 15.25 -12.56 -1.60
C VAL A 290 15.33 -11.08 -1.24
N LEU A 291 14.88 -10.74 -0.04
CA LEU A 291 14.76 -9.35 0.44
C LEU A 291 15.82 -8.98 1.47
N ALA A 292 16.29 -9.96 2.22
CA ALA A 292 17.36 -9.79 3.20
C ALA A 292 18.10 -11.10 3.42
N GLU A 293 19.42 -11.00 3.65
CA GLU A 293 20.30 -12.13 3.91
C GLU A 293 21.23 -11.79 5.07
N TYR A 294 21.27 -12.68 6.06
CA TYR A 294 22.02 -12.50 7.30
C TYR A 294 22.88 -13.72 7.58
N GLU A 295 24.03 -13.51 8.20
CA GLU A 295 24.92 -14.56 8.70
C GLU A 295 25.11 -14.33 10.20
N LEU A 296 24.49 -15.17 11.02
CA LEU A 296 24.53 -15.05 12.48
C LEU A 296 25.70 -15.84 13.03
N ARG A 297 26.41 -15.23 14.00
CA ARG A 297 27.52 -15.83 14.73
C ARG A 297 27.33 -15.68 16.22
N LEU A 298 27.60 -16.75 16.96
CA LEU A 298 27.59 -16.71 18.42
C LEU A 298 28.84 -15.96 18.90
N SER A 299 28.66 -14.93 19.73
CA SER A 299 29.76 -14.36 20.49
C SER A 299 30.01 -15.24 21.70
N SER A 300 31.17 -15.89 21.76
CA SER A 300 31.62 -16.49 23.02
C SER A 300 31.84 -15.36 24.03
N ALA A 301 31.33 -15.55 25.25
CA ALA A 301 31.70 -14.69 26.37
C ALA A 301 33.23 -14.71 26.46
N GLY A 302 33.86 -13.54 26.34
CA GLY A 302 35.28 -13.40 26.57
C GLY A 302 35.60 -14.06 27.91
N ARG A 303 36.56 -14.98 27.91
CA ARG A 303 37.10 -15.60 29.12
C ARG A 303 37.31 -14.50 30.15
N THR A 304 36.50 -14.50 31.20
CA THR A 304 36.77 -13.71 32.40
C THR A 304 38.13 -14.18 32.90
N PHE A 305 39.16 -13.34 32.72
CA PHE A 305 40.40 -13.50 33.47
C PHE A 305 39.99 -13.50 34.93
N GLY A 306 40.24 -14.63 35.62
CA GLY A 306 39.94 -14.80 37.04
C GLY A 306 40.53 -13.64 37.86
N PRO A 307 39.98 -13.38 39.05
CA PRO A 307 40.35 -12.21 39.83
C PRO A 307 41.85 -12.27 40.13
N THR A 308 42.62 -11.35 39.53
CA THR A 308 43.98 -11.09 39.96
C THR A 308 43.88 -10.47 41.34
N VAL A 309 44.17 -11.28 42.36
CA VAL A 309 44.30 -10.84 43.75
C VAL A 309 45.47 -9.86 43.80
N TRP A 310 45.16 -8.57 43.88
CA TRP A 310 46.14 -7.54 44.20
C TRP A 310 46.49 -7.65 45.68
N ILE A 311 47.60 -8.32 45.98
CA ILE A 311 48.23 -8.26 47.31
C ILE A 311 48.84 -6.87 47.45
N PHE A 312 48.13 -5.97 48.14
CA PHE A 312 48.71 -4.72 48.62
C PHE A 312 49.65 -5.03 49.79
N VAL A 313 50.95 -5.01 49.52
CA VAL A 313 51.98 -4.98 50.58
C VAL A 313 52.04 -3.56 51.11
N ALA A 314 51.39 -3.31 52.26
CA ALA A 314 51.52 -2.06 52.99
C ALA A 314 52.90 -2.01 53.67
N VAL A 315 53.83 -1.22 53.10
CA VAL A 315 55.09 -0.88 53.77
C VAL A 315 54.82 0.28 54.73
N VAL A 316 54.86 -0.01 56.03
CA VAL A 316 54.77 0.99 57.10
C VAL A 316 56.10 1.72 57.19
N PHE A 317 56.18 2.92 56.62
CA PHE A 317 57.25 3.86 56.96
C PHE A 317 56.88 4.58 58.26
N LYS A 318 57.51 4.18 59.37
CA LYS A 318 57.63 5.04 60.54
C LYS A 318 58.68 6.10 60.25
N SER A 319 58.27 7.36 60.22
CA SER A 319 59.17 8.51 60.27
C SER A 319 58.97 9.18 61.64
N VAL A 320 60.00 9.09 62.47
CA VAL A 320 60.16 9.81 63.75
C VAL A 320 60.99 11.08 63.46
N TRP A 321 60.83 12.09 64.32
CA TRP A 321 61.57 13.36 64.49
C TRP A 321 60.80 14.59 63.98
N PHE A 322 60.58 15.67 64.75
CA PHE A 322 61.06 16.12 66.07
C PHE A 322 59.88 16.52 66.96
#